data_AF-A0A974DG78-F1
#
_entry.id   AF-A0A974DG78-F1
#
_cell.length_a   1.000
_cell.length_b   1.000
_cell.length_c   1.000
_cell.angle_alpha   90.00
_cell.angle_beta   90.00
_cell.angle_gamma   90.00
#
_symmetry.space_group_name_H-M   'P 1'
#
loop_
_entity.id
_entity.type
_entity.pdbx_description
1 polymer ?
#
loop_
_entity_poly.entity_id
_entity_poly.type
_entity_poly.pdbx_seq_one_letter_code
_entity_poly.pdbx_strand_id
1 'polypeptide(L)'
;MDPERSTALIGWAAERFRDSRFVLYEQSFPSDPFGRVMMSHFASLNSPLLSLTLYPHIEDQECRFLHKGWQTCRVLNMNQFCLSCVALSETLRIHNLEPFDEFEELHLKCSHYFILVASQGFLAERPCLCPIPEKCAELEMCPTPVPRGSLEAIPSPVPVRGLRRFGHRSCRISPHLVVTTGGFGEKDGRHQRLMDLHVMSRGQHNWDNEQTMEGWDGRLLHSLTPLSEGRGVLVLGGRFSPSHPASGALMLKHMSGSCSVEVTQMNLQPDIQRWRHTATEVHLSDQPYVFVFGGRSVSTLALQDTMFLCLHKMSWEQVQVIGCTPSARHSHSSCSWKGGAVISGGLLPSGLPSGSIDLLVPCGSHFSWRQLETSPSLTPR
;
A
#
# COMPACT_ATOMS: atom_id res chain seq x y z
N MET A 1 -12.82 5.34 29.35
CA MET A 1 -13.33 6.01 30.58
C MET A 1 -13.62 7.46 30.24
N ASP A 2 -14.43 8.13 31.05
CA ASP A 2 -14.54 9.60 30.98
C ASP A 2 -13.14 10.26 31.08
N PRO A 3 -12.84 11.30 30.28
CA PRO A 3 -11.53 11.95 30.25
C PRO A 3 -11.10 12.53 31.61
N GLU A 4 -12.01 13.14 32.37
CA GLU A 4 -11.67 13.73 33.67
C GLU A 4 -11.28 12.65 34.67
N ARG A 5 -12.05 11.56 34.72
CA ARG A 5 -11.79 10.43 35.61
C ARG A 5 -10.48 9.72 35.28
N SER A 6 -10.21 9.48 34.00
CA SER A 6 -8.94 8.87 33.57
C SER A 6 -7.77 9.82 33.84
N THR A 7 -7.94 11.14 33.69
CA THR A 7 -6.91 12.13 34.02
C THR A 7 -6.62 12.15 35.52
N ALA A 8 -7.66 12.05 36.36
CA ALA A 8 -7.50 11.97 37.80
C ALA A 8 -6.73 10.71 38.21
N LEU A 9 -7.01 9.56 37.59
CA LEU A 9 -6.26 8.31 37.83
C LEU A 9 -4.78 8.44 37.46
N ILE A 10 -4.46 9.06 36.32
CA ILE A 10 -3.09 9.31 35.87
C ILE A 10 -2.33 10.17 36.88
N GLY A 11 -2.95 11.25 37.38
CA GLY A 11 -2.34 12.13 38.39
C GLY A 11 -2.21 11.45 39.75
N TRP A 12 -3.23 10.73 40.20
CA TRP A 12 -3.18 9.96 41.45
C TRP A 12 -2.03 8.94 41.44
N ALA A 13 -1.82 8.24 40.32
CA ALA A 13 -0.73 7.28 40.19
C ALA A 13 0.64 7.98 40.26
N ALA A 14 0.77 9.17 39.65
CA ALA A 14 1.98 9.99 39.73
C ALA A 14 2.30 10.37 41.19
N GLU A 15 1.30 10.88 41.92
CA GLU A 15 1.45 11.31 43.32
C GLU A 15 1.72 10.16 44.29
N ARG A 16 1.12 8.99 44.04
CA ARG A 16 1.12 7.88 44.99
C ARG A 16 2.42 7.07 45.00
N PHE A 17 3.05 6.86 43.84
CA PHE A 17 4.14 5.90 43.68
C PHE A 17 5.44 6.55 43.24
N ARG A 18 6.41 6.75 44.15
CA ARG A 18 7.65 7.50 43.84
C ARG A 18 8.46 6.93 42.66
N ASP A 19 8.57 5.62 42.56
CA ASP A 19 9.30 4.91 41.50
C ASP A 19 8.32 4.02 40.74
N SER A 20 7.81 4.49 39.61
CA SER A 20 6.73 3.77 38.90
C SER A 20 6.76 3.99 37.39
N ARG A 21 5.99 3.13 36.70
CA ARG A 21 5.69 3.27 35.28
C ARG A 21 4.19 3.13 35.05
N PHE A 22 3.67 3.94 34.15
CA PHE A 22 2.33 3.79 33.62
C PHE A 22 2.45 3.40 32.15
N VAL A 23 1.91 2.23 31.79
CA VAL A 23 1.86 1.78 30.40
C VAL A 23 0.42 1.89 29.92
N LEU A 24 0.23 2.60 28.82
CA LEU A 24 -1.08 2.80 28.19
C LEU A 24 -1.04 2.30 26.76
N TYR A 25 -2.06 1.55 26.36
CA TYR A 25 -2.30 1.15 24.98
C TYR A 25 -3.72 1.57 24.60
N GLU A 26 -3.85 2.61 23.78
CA GLU A 26 -5.13 3.22 23.42
C GLU A 26 -5.15 3.66 21.94
N GLN A 27 -6.34 4.06 21.50
CA GLN A 27 -6.59 4.59 20.15
C GLN A 27 -6.24 6.08 20.04
N SER A 28 -6.05 6.58 18.82
CA SER A 28 -5.78 7.98 18.44
C SER A 28 -6.35 8.29 17.05
N PHE A 29 -6.27 9.56 16.62
CA PHE A 29 -6.67 10.07 15.29
C PHE A 29 -8.15 9.78 14.91
N PRO A 30 -9.14 10.33 15.64
CA PRO A 30 -10.56 10.00 15.42
C PRO A 30 -11.18 10.56 14.13
N SER A 31 -10.47 11.46 13.43
CA SER A 31 -11.08 12.33 12.41
C SER A 31 -10.82 11.92 10.96
N ASP A 32 -9.83 11.07 10.71
CA ASP A 32 -9.54 10.57 9.36
C ASP A 32 -10.55 9.47 8.94
N PRO A 33 -10.52 8.96 7.69
CA PRO A 33 -11.46 7.94 7.25
C PRO A 33 -11.48 6.67 8.12
N PHE A 34 -10.33 6.17 8.57
CA PHE A 34 -10.26 4.98 9.43
C PHE A 34 -10.74 5.32 10.85
N GLY A 35 -10.28 6.45 11.40
CA GLY A 35 -10.68 6.96 12.70
C GLY A 35 -12.19 7.12 12.83
N ARG A 36 -12.87 7.64 11.80
CA ARG A 36 -14.34 7.75 11.79
C ARG A 36 -15.02 6.38 11.88
N VAL A 37 -14.56 5.41 11.11
CA VAL A 37 -15.08 4.03 11.17
C VAL A 37 -14.85 3.42 12.55
N MET A 38 -13.64 3.59 13.11
CA MET A 38 -13.29 3.14 14.45
C MET A 38 -14.21 3.75 15.51
N MET A 39 -14.42 5.07 15.49
CA MET A 39 -15.31 5.76 16.42
C MET A 39 -16.75 5.25 16.33
N SER A 40 -17.28 5.10 15.10
CA SER A 40 -18.62 4.55 14.88
C SER A 40 -18.76 3.11 15.35
N HIS A 41 -17.73 2.28 15.14
CA HIS A 41 -17.71 0.89 15.59
C HIS A 41 -17.80 0.77 17.12
N PHE A 42 -16.98 1.52 17.86
CA PHE A 42 -17.02 1.49 19.33
C PHE A 42 -18.32 2.08 19.90
N ALA A 43 -18.88 3.10 19.23
CA ALA A 43 -20.19 3.64 19.59
C ALA A 43 -21.32 2.62 19.41
N SER A 44 -21.31 1.85 18.31
CA SER A 44 -22.34 0.82 18.07
C SER A 44 -22.28 -0.36 19.05
N LEU A 45 -21.11 -0.59 19.66
CA LEU A 45 -20.90 -1.54 20.75
C LEU A 45 -21.21 -0.97 22.15
N ASN A 46 -21.83 0.21 22.24
CA ASN A 46 -22.08 0.92 23.50
C ASN A 46 -20.82 1.14 24.36
N SER A 47 -19.66 1.24 23.70
CA SER A 47 -18.34 1.38 24.34
C SER A 47 -17.55 2.54 23.72
N PRO A 48 -18.10 3.77 23.70
CA PRO A 48 -17.50 4.89 22.97
C PRO A 48 -16.10 5.25 23.50
N LEU A 49 -15.21 5.65 22.58
CA LEU A 49 -13.85 6.08 22.88
C LEU A 49 -13.83 7.52 23.41
N LEU A 50 -14.26 7.71 24.65
CA LEU A 50 -14.48 9.03 25.25
C LEU A 50 -13.20 9.87 25.38
N SER A 51 -12.03 9.27 25.61
CA SER A 51 -10.75 10.00 25.75
C SER A 51 -10.41 10.85 24.51
N LEU A 52 -10.84 10.40 23.32
CA LEU A 52 -10.52 11.04 22.04
C LEU A 52 -11.25 12.37 21.79
N THR A 53 -12.21 12.74 22.65
CA THR A 53 -12.85 14.06 22.57
C THR A 53 -11.95 15.19 23.08
N LEU A 54 -11.05 14.89 24.03
CA LEU A 54 -10.10 15.85 24.60
C LEU A 54 -8.65 15.58 24.20
N TYR A 55 -8.30 14.33 23.91
CA TYR A 55 -6.94 13.90 23.56
C TYR A 55 -6.95 13.13 22.23
N PRO A 56 -7.25 13.80 21.10
CA PRO A 56 -7.39 13.14 19.79
C PRO A 56 -6.07 12.61 19.21
N HIS A 57 -4.92 13.20 19.56
CA HIS A 57 -3.61 12.85 19.03
C HIS A 57 -2.71 12.22 20.11
N ILE A 58 -1.66 11.52 19.68
CA ILE A 58 -0.75 10.83 20.60
C ILE A 58 0.06 11.83 21.44
N GLU A 59 0.36 13.00 20.89
CA GLU A 59 1.06 14.10 21.54
C GLU A 59 0.21 14.72 22.67
N ASP A 60 -1.11 14.72 22.52
CA ASP A 60 -2.03 15.19 23.56
C ASP A 60 -1.94 14.30 24.81
N GLN A 61 -1.77 12.99 24.62
CA GLN A 61 -1.59 12.03 25.71
C GLN A 61 -0.22 12.20 26.36
N GLU A 62 0.84 12.39 25.58
CA GLU A 62 2.17 12.68 26.14
C GLU A 62 2.13 13.94 27.02
N CYS A 63 1.56 15.03 26.50
CA CYS A 63 1.35 16.26 27.25
C CYS A 63 0.53 16.00 28.52
N ARG A 64 -0.58 15.26 28.42
CA ARG A 64 -1.45 14.95 29.57
C ARG A 64 -0.71 14.27 30.71
N PHE A 65 0.13 13.28 30.42
CA PHE A 65 0.91 12.58 31.45
C PHE A 65 1.96 13.51 32.09
N LEU A 66 2.71 14.26 31.29
CA LEU A 66 3.70 15.21 31.80
C LEU A 66 3.07 16.28 32.69
N HIS A 67 1.93 16.85 32.27
CA HIS A 67 1.16 17.82 33.07
C HIS A 67 0.62 17.23 34.38
N LYS A 68 0.46 15.92 34.47
CA LYS A 68 -0.02 15.21 35.67
C LYS A 68 1.10 14.79 36.62
N GLY A 69 2.32 15.26 36.39
CA GLY A 69 3.46 15.09 37.30
C GLY A 69 4.41 13.94 36.96
N TRP A 70 4.19 13.25 35.83
CA TRP A 70 5.13 12.24 35.36
C TRP A 70 6.41 12.91 34.84
N GLN A 71 7.58 12.42 35.25
CA GLN A 71 8.87 13.03 34.92
C GLN A 71 9.27 12.82 33.46
N THR A 72 9.03 11.61 32.94
CA THR A 72 9.22 11.30 31.53
C THR A 72 7.97 10.63 31.00
N CYS A 73 7.65 10.90 29.75
CA CYS A 73 6.61 10.24 29.01
C CYS A 73 7.15 10.00 27.60
N ARG A 74 6.80 8.86 27.02
CA ARG A 74 7.14 8.55 25.65
C ARG A 74 5.99 7.79 25.02
N VAL A 75 5.63 8.21 23.82
CA VAL A 75 4.56 7.61 23.03
C VAL A 75 5.09 7.16 21.67
N LEU A 76 4.59 6.02 21.19
CA LEU A 76 4.84 5.50 19.85
C LEU A 76 3.52 4.99 19.29
N ASN A 77 3.18 5.34 18.05
CA ASN A 77 2.15 4.57 17.34
C ASN A 77 2.66 3.14 17.08
N MET A 78 1.76 2.21 16.76
CA MET A 78 2.16 0.81 16.61
C MET A 78 3.04 0.54 15.39
N ASN A 79 3.00 1.40 14.36
CA ASN A 79 3.99 1.31 13.27
C ASN A 79 5.39 1.62 13.81
N GLN A 80 5.55 2.75 14.51
CA GLN A 80 6.81 3.14 15.13
C GLN A 80 7.29 2.10 16.15
N PHE A 81 6.40 1.52 16.95
CA PHE A 81 6.73 0.45 17.89
C PHE A 81 7.26 -0.79 17.17
N CYS A 82 6.54 -1.31 16.18
CA CYS A 82 6.97 -2.48 15.40
C CYS A 82 8.32 -2.24 14.70
N LEU A 83 8.60 -1.00 14.30
CA LEU A 83 9.84 -0.65 13.61
C LEU A 83 11.05 -0.47 14.55
N SER A 84 10.82 0.16 15.71
CA SER A 84 11.90 0.55 16.62
C SER A 84 12.17 -0.48 17.73
N CYS A 85 11.14 -1.22 18.15
CA CYS A 85 11.17 -2.08 19.32
C CYS A 85 11.12 -3.58 18.98
N VAL A 86 10.77 -3.96 17.75
CA VAL A 86 10.70 -5.36 17.33
C VAL A 86 11.86 -5.70 16.39
N ALA A 87 12.64 -6.71 16.75
CA ALA A 87 13.78 -7.15 15.96
C ALA A 87 13.33 -7.78 14.63
N LEU A 88 14.12 -7.62 13.56
CA LEU A 88 13.80 -8.18 12.24
C LEU A 88 13.54 -9.69 12.27
N SER A 89 14.27 -10.45 13.08
CA SER A 89 14.05 -11.90 13.25
C SER A 89 12.66 -12.21 13.78
N GLU A 90 12.15 -11.37 14.68
CA GLU A 90 10.81 -11.51 15.25
C GLU A 90 9.73 -11.11 14.24
N THR A 91 9.94 -10.03 13.48
CA THR A 91 9.07 -9.65 12.36
C THR A 91 8.95 -10.78 11.33
N LEU A 92 10.08 -11.40 10.97
CA LEU A 92 10.10 -12.55 10.07
C LEU A 92 9.40 -13.77 10.67
N ARG A 93 9.57 -14.03 11.98
CA ARG A 93 8.87 -15.12 12.67
C ARG A 93 7.35 -14.90 12.63
N ILE A 94 6.88 -13.70 12.99
CA ILE A 94 5.46 -13.34 12.98
C ILE A 94 4.87 -13.51 11.57
N HIS A 95 5.60 -13.07 10.55
CA HIS A 95 5.14 -13.22 9.16
C HIS A 95 4.91 -14.68 8.74
N ASN A 96 5.65 -15.61 9.33
CA ASN A 96 5.56 -17.03 9.00
C ASN A 96 4.50 -17.79 9.84
N LEU A 97 3.78 -17.11 10.75
CA LEU A 97 2.74 -17.75 11.56
C LEU A 97 1.51 -18.11 10.72
N GLU A 98 1.11 -17.22 9.81
CA GLU A 98 -0.04 -17.43 8.94
C GLU A 98 0.08 -16.64 7.63
N PRO A 99 -0.59 -17.06 6.56
CA PRO A 99 -0.62 -16.30 5.31
C PRO A 99 -1.33 -14.94 5.50
N PHE A 100 -0.57 -13.85 5.41
CA PHE A 100 -1.08 -12.48 5.58
C PHE A 100 -0.84 -11.60 4.35
N ASP A 101 -1.81 -10.79 3.93
CA ASP A 101 -1.62 -9.82 2.85
C ASP A 101 -2.44 -8.52 2.94
N GLU A 102 -2.97 -8.17 4.11
CA GLU A 102 -3.74 -6.95 4.36
C GLU A 102 -2.85 -5.82 4.90
N PHE A 103 -1.70 -5.60 4.25
CA PHE A 103 -0.65 -4.70 4.73
C PHE A 103 -1.12 -3.26 4.92
N GLU A 104 -1.92 -2.76 3.98
CA GLU A 104 -2.48 -1.41 4.02
C GLU A 104 -3.41 -1.23 5.23
N GLU A 105 -4.25 -2.24 5.52
CA GLU A 105 -5.18 -2.22 6.66
C GLU A 105 -4.44 -2.35 7.99
N LEU A 106 -3.42 -3.21 8.06
CA LEU A 106 -2.57 -3.32 9.24
C LEU A 106 -1.83 -2.00 9.50
N HIS A 107 -1.29 -1.36 8.47
CA HIS A 107 -0.63 -0.07 8.62
C HIS A 107 -1.60 1.00 9.15
N LEU A 108 -2.80 1.10 8.59
CA LEU A 108 -3.85 2.01 9.07
C LEU A 108 -4.21 1.72 10.53
N LYS A 109 -4.45 0.46 10.88
CA LYS A 109 -4.71 0.06 12.28
C LYS A 109 -3.55 0.46 13.19
N CYS A 110 -2.31 0.23 12.77
CA CYS A 110 -1.13 0.56 13.56
C CYS A 110 -0.87 2.07 13.69
N SER A 111 -1.36 2.90 12.75
CA SER A 111 -1.31 4.36 12.86
C SER A 111 -2.33 4.93 13.85
N HIS A 112 -3.40 4.17 14.15
CA HIS A 112 -4.50 4.61 15.02
C HIS A 112 -4.40 4.07 16.44
N TYR A 113 -3.43 3.21 16.72
CA TYR A 113 -3.18 2.68 18.05
C TYR A 113 -1.78 3.07 18.48
N PHE A 114 -1.60 3.37 19.76
CA PHE A 114 -0.32 3.76 20.31
C PHE A 114 -0.03 3.03 21.61
N ILE A 115 1.25 2.93 21.92
CA ILE A 115 1.75 2.57 23.24
C ILE A 115 2.46 3.78 23.86
N LEU A 116 2.13 4.06 25.11
CA LEU A 116 2.72 5.12 25.90
C LEU A 116 3.33 4.53 27.17
N VAL A 117 4.53 4.99 27.52
CA VAL A 117 5.17 4.66 28.79
C VAL A 117 5.58 5.95 29.49
N ALA A 118 4.89 6.27 30.58
CA ALA A 118 5.29 7.32 31.50
C ALA A 118 6.10 6.72 32.66
N SER A 119 7.16 7.39 33.09
CA SER A 119 8.04 6.94 34.17
C SER A 119 8.37 8.06 35.14
N GLN A 120 8.61 7.70 36.41
CA GLN A 120 9.04 8.63 37.45
C GLN A 120 9.95 7.95 38.47
N GLY A 121 10.74 8.76 39.17
CA GLY A 121 11.76 8.31 40.11
C GLY A 121 12.92 7.64 39.39
N PHE A 122 13.51 6.63 40.01
CA PHE A 122 14.62 5.85 39.46
C PHE A 122 14.30 5.23 38.08
N LEU A 123 13.03 4.95 37.79
CA LEU A 123 12.62 4.38 36.52
C LEU A 123 12.62 5.40 35.36
N ALA A 124 12.60 6.70 35.65
CA ALA A 124 12.68 7.75 34.64
C ALA A 124 14.05 7.83 33.95
N GLU A 125 15.11 7.45 34.66
CA GLU A 125 16.49 7.40 34.13
C GLU A 125 16.71 6.22 33.17
N ARG A 126 15.75 5.30 33.07
CA ARG A 126 15.84 4.07 32.26
C ARG A 126 14.64 3.99 31.31
N PRO A 127 14.70 4.63 30.13
CA PRO A 127 13.60 4.59 29.18
C PRO A 127 13.32 3.16 28.69
N CYS A 128 12.04 2.76 28.67
CA CYS A 128 11.62 1.43 28.21
C CYS A 128 11.42 1.35 26.69
N LEU A 129 10.90 2.41 26.09
CA LEU A 129 10.63 2.44 24.65
C LEU A 129 11.87 2.94 23.91
N CYS A 130 12.24 2.20 22.86
CA CYS A 130 13.41 2.50 22.04
C CYS A 130 13.29 3.89 21.39
N PRO A 131 14.42 4.58 21.15
CA PRO A 131 14.44 5.78 20.30
C PRO A 131 13.81 5.49 18.94
N ILE A 132 12.98 6.42 18.44
CA ILE A 132 12.53 6.41 17.06
C ILE A 132 13.77 6.66 16.19
N PRO A 133 14.15 5.74 15.28
CA PRO A 133 15.22 6.02 14.34
C PRO A 133 14.87 7.24 13.49
N GLU A 134 15.83 8.10 13.16
CA GLU A 134 15.60 9.32 12.36
C GLU A 134 14.85 9.04 11.04
N LYS A 135 15.15 7.90 10.39
CA LYS A 135 14.47 7.43 9.17
C LYS A 135 12.96 7.15 9.33
N CYS A 136 12.48 6.95 10.56
CA CYS A 136 11.07 6.71 10.87
C CYS A 136 10.33 8.02 11.19
N ALA A 137 11.04 9.09 11.57
CA ALA A 137 10.43 10.42 11.77
C ALA A 137 9.92 11.00 10.43
N GLU A 138 10.53 10.61 9.32
CA GLU A 138 10.08 10.97 7.96
C GLU A 138 8.73 10.32 7.55
N LEU A 139 8.24 9.33 8.30
CA LEU A 139 6.94 8.68 8.07
C LEU A 139 5.79 9.42 8.76
N GLU A 140 6.07 10.47 9.54
CA GLU A 140 5.02 11.27 10.15
C GLU A 140 4.23 12.02 9.08
N MET A 141 2.92 11.79 9.06
CA MET A 141 1.95 12.44 8.18
C MET A 141 1.69 13.90 8.58
N CYS A 142 2.72 14.63 8.98
CA CYS A 142 2.62 16.08 9.10
C CYS A 142 2.29 16.66 7.72
N PRO A 143 1.50 17.74 7.63
CA PRO A 143 1.26 18.41 6.36
C PRO A 143 2.59 18.93 5.81
N THR A 144 3.20 18.14 4.94
CA THR A 144 4.38 18.55 4.18
C THR A 144 4.01 19.72 3.29
N PRO A 145 4.90 20.71 3.09
CA PRO A 145 4.66 21.79 2.16
C PRO A 145 4.22 21.24 0.80
N VAL A 146 3.13 21.77 0.25
CA VAL A 146 2.63 21.35 -1.06
C VAL A 146 3.74 21.59 -2.10
N PRO A 147 4.30 20.53 -2.73
CA PRO A 147 5.37 20.70 -3.69
C PRO A 147 4.95 21.61 -4.85
N ARG A 148 5.89 22.38 -5.41
CA ARG A 148 5.64 23.15 -6.65
C ARG A 148 5.19 22.18 -7.76
N GLY A 149 4.10 22.53 -8.45
CA GLY A 149 3.51 21.68 -9.49
C GLY A 149 2.49 20.66 -8.98
N SER A 150 2.07 20.74 -7.72
CA SER A 150 0.96 19.95 -7.20
C SER A 150 -0.35 20.31 -7.91
N LEU A 151 -1.15 19.28 -8.20
CA LEU A 151 -2.49 19.42 -8.75
C LEU A 151 -3.50 19.30 -7.62
N GLU A 152 -4.51 20.17 -7.63
CA GLU A 152 -5.65 20.06 -6.72
C GLU A 152 -6.54 18.89 -7.15
N ALA A 153 -6.81 17.97 -6.22
CA ALA A 153 -7.78 16.91 -6.44
C ALA A 153 -9.18 17.46 -6.19
N ILE A 154 -9.95 17.64 -7.26
CA ILE A 154 -11.34 18.09 -7.18
C ILE A 154 -12.23 16.85 -7.11
N PRO A 155 -13.01 16.65 -6.02
CA PRO A 155 -13.95 15.55 -5.94
C PRO A 155 -15.00 15.67 -7.05
N SER A 156 -15.09 14.65 -7.91
CA SER A 156 -16.16 14.54 -8.89
C SER A 156 -17.10 13.41 -8.46
N PRO A 157 -18.36 13.71 -8.10
CA PRO A 157 -19.32 12.68 -7.77
C PRO A 157 -19.70 11.94 -9.05
N VAL A 158 -19.11 10.75 -9.23
CA VAL A 158 -19.48 9.86 -10.32
C VAL A 158 -20.34 8.74 -9.73
N PRO A 159 -21.54 8.45 -10.26
CA PRO A 159 -22.42 7.41 -9.74
C PRO A 159 -21.93 5.98 -10.06
N VAL A 160 -20.61 5.78 -10.15
CA VAL A 160 -19.98 4.51 -10.51
C VAL A 160 -19.90 3.63 -9.27
N ARG A 161 -20.79 2.65 -9.20
CA ARG A 161 -20.85 1.70 -8.06
C ARG A 161 -19.77 0.63 -8.19
N GLY A 162 -19.42 0.28 -9.43
CA GLY A 162 -18.49 -0.80 -9.69
C GLY A 162 -17.07 -0.54 -9.20
N LEU A 163 -16.67 0.68 -8.83
CA LEU A 163 -15.32 0.99 -8.32
C LEU A 163 -15.18 0.86 -6.80
N ARG A 164 -16.24 0.51 -6.06
CA ARG A 164 -16.19 0.26 -4.60
C ARG A 164 -15.54 -1.08 -4.28
N ARG A 165 -14.25 -1.20 -4.56
CA ARG A 165 -13.46 -2.44 -4.41
C ARG A 165 -11.99 -2.15 -4.09
N PHE A 166 -11.36 -3.04 -3.33
CA PHE A 166 -9.91 -3.00 -3.04
C PHE A 166 -9.16 -4.07 -3.84
N GLY A 167 -7.86 -3.89 -4.08
CA GLY A 167 -7.00 -4.91 -4.70
C GLY A 167 -7.23 -5.13 -6.19
N HIS A 168 -8.00 -4.26 -6.83
CA HIS A 168 -8.28 -4.25 -8.26
C HIS A 168 -7.13 -3.62 -9.08
N ARG A 169 -7.24 -3.72 -10.40
CA ARG A 169 -6.43 -2.95 -11.35
C ARG A 169 -7.31 -2.31 -12.39
N SER A 170 -7.01 -1.06 -12.73
CA SER A 170 -7.71 -0.33 -13.78
C SER A 170 -6.72 0.20 -14.80
N CYS A 171 -7.08 0.14 -16.08
CA CYS A 171 -6.31 0.78 -17.13
C CYS A 171 -7.24 1.26 -18.24
N ARG A 172 -6.77 2.24 -19.00
CA ARG A 172 -7.44 2.66 -20.23
C ARG A 172 -7.17 1.61 -21.31
N ILE A 173 -8.23 0.98 -21.83
CA ILE A 173 -8.13 -0.03 -22.90
C ILE A 173 -8.36 0.58 -24.29
N SER A 174 -9.11 1.68 -24.36
CA SER A 174 -9.29 2.50 -25.57
C SER A 174 -9.51 3.97 -25.18
N PRO A 175 -9.47 4.95 -26.12
CA PRO A 175 -9.62 6.36 -25.79
C PRO A 175 -10.89 6.71 -24.98
N HIS A 176 -11.94 5.88 -25.10
CA HIS A 176 -13.24 6.08 -24.47
C HIS A 176 -13.59 5.01 -23.43
N LEU A 177 -12.70 4.06 -23.13
CA LEU A 177 -12.97 2.94 -22.22
C LEU A 177 -11.86 2.73 -21.19
N VAL A 178 -12.27 2.61 -19.94
CA VAL A 178 -11.46 2.12 -18.82
C VAL A 178 -11.99 0.76 -18.41
N VAL A 179 -11.11 -0.21 -18.30
CA VAL A 179 -11.43 -1.53 -17.74
C VAL A 179 -10.84 -1.62 -16.34
N THR A 180 -11.64 -2.18 -15.42
CA THR A 180 -11.28 -2.48 -14.05
C THR A 180 -11.47 -3.98 -13.82
N THR A 181 -10.46 -4.63 -13.26
CA THR A 181 -10.39 -6.08 -13.16
C THR A 181 -10.07 -6.52 -11.73
N GLY A 182 -10.71 -7.61 -11.33
CA GLY A 182 -10.62 -8.16 -9.98
C GLY A 182 -11.16 -7.20 -8.92
N GLY A 183 -10.58 -7.35 -7.74
CA GLY A 183 -10.93 -6.64 -6.53
C GLY A 183 -11.87 -7.42 -5.60
N PHE A 184 -11.81 -7.05 -4.33
CA PHE A 184 -12.77 -7.44 -3.32
C PHE A 184 -13.67 -6.23 -3.05
N GLY A 185 -14.98 -6.37 -3.20
CA GLY A 185 -15.89 -5.23 -3.17
C GLY A 185 -17.32 -5.66 -2.87
N GLU A 186 -18.24 -4.71 -2.94
CA GLU A 186 -19.64 -4.95 -2.64
C GLU A 186 -20.40 -5.44 -3.86
N LYS A 187 -21.11 -6.57 -3.73
CA LYS A 187 -22.07 -7.08 -4.72
C LYS A 187 -23.25 -7.69 -3.98
N ASP A 188 -24.46 -7.24 -4.31
CA ASP A 188 -25.72 -7.63 -3.65
C ASP A 188 -25.71 -7.44 -2.12
N GLY A 189 -25.11 -6.33 -1.65
CA GLY A 189 -25.00 -5.98 -0.23
C GLY A 189 -24.00 -6.84 0.55
N ARG A 190 -23.22 -7.70 -0.12
CA ARG A 190 -22.18 -8.52 0.50
C ARG A 190 -20.80 -8.10 -0.01
N HIS A 191 -19.84 -8.03 0.91
CA HIS A 191 -18.44 -7.84 0.55
C HIS A 191 -17.84 -9.18 0.11
N GLN A 192 -17.45 -9.29 -1.16
CA GLN A 192 -16.97 -10.53 -1.75
C GLN A 192 -15.95 -10.30 -2.86
N ARG A 193 -15.27 -11.37 -3.27
CA ARG A 193 -14.42 -11.37 -4.46
C ARG A 193 -15.26 -11.13 -5.70
N LEU A 194 -14.81 -10.19 -6.53
CA LEU A 194 -15.51 -9.85 -7.76
C LEU A 194 -14.96 -10.67 -8.92
N MET A 195 -15.87 -11.42 -9.54
CA MET A 195 -15.61 -12.34 -10.66
C MET A 195 -15.98 -11.71 -12.01
N ASP A 196 -16.32 -10.42 -12.00
CA ASP A 196 -16.67 -9.64 -13.18
C ASP A 196 -15.56 -8.65 -13.54
N LEU A 197 -15.51 -8.33 -14.83
CA LEU A 197 -14.86 -7.13 -15.33
C LEU A 197 -15.83 -5.98 -15.14
N HIS A 198 -15.32 -4.83 -14.74
CA HIS A 198 -16.06 -3.58 -14.76
C HIS A 198 -15.51 -2.69 -15.88
N VAL A 199 -16.39 -2.22 -16.76
CA VAL A 199 -16.01 -1.35 -17.86
C VAL A 199 -16.73 -0.02 -17.68
N MET A 200 -15.95 1.05 -17.68
CA MET A 200 -16.43 2.41 -17.64
C MET A 200 -16.20 3.04 -19.00
N SER A 201 -17.25 3.62 -19.57
CA SER A 201 -17.20 4.31 -20.85
C SER A 201 -17.42 5.81 -20.67
N ARG A 202 -16.74 6.59 -21.52
CA ARG A 202 -16.85 8.04 -21.51
C ARG A 202 -18.11 8.46 -22.28
N GLY A 203 -19.06 9.08 -21.59
CA GLY A 203 -20.20 9.78 -22.18
C GLY A 203 -19.79 11.10 -22.83
N GLN A 204 -20.76 11.99 -23.08
CA GLN A 204 -20.52 13.27 -23.77
C GLN A 204 -19.57 14.19 -23.00
N HIS A 205 -19.63 14.18 -21.67
CA HIS A 205 -18.88 15.12 -20.83
C HIS A 205 -18.10 14.47 -19.68
N ASN A 206 -18.44 13.23 -19.28
CA ASN A 206 -17.81 12.57 -18.15
C ASN A 206 -17.70 11.04 -18.33
N TRP A 207 -17.09 10.36 -17.37
CA TRP A 207 -17.04 8.89 -17.26
C TRP A 207 -18.24 8.39 -16.46
N ASP A 208 -19.42 8.40 -17.06
CA ASP A 208 -20.71 8.22 -16.38
C ASP A 208 -21.42 6.90 -16.71
N ASN A 209 -20.98 6.20 -17.75
CA ASN A 209 -21.57 4.93 -18.17
C ASN A 209 -20.76 3.75 -17.65
N GLU A 210 -21.38 2.85 -16.89
CA GLU A 210 -20.75 1.63 -16.38
C GLU A 210 -21.49 0.36 -16.81
N GLN A 211 -20.73 -0.71 -17.02
CA GLN A 211 -21.26 -2.05 -17.26
C GLN A 211 -20.37 -3.09 -16.58
N THR A 212 -20.96 -4.22 -16.22
CA THR A 212 -20.22 -5.39 -15.76
C THR A 212 -20.24 -6.46 -16.83
N MET A 213 -19.16 -7.23 -16.93
CA MET A 213 -19.01 -8.29 -17.90
C MET A 213 -18.46 -9.54 -17.22
N GLU A 214 -18.92 -10.70 -17.68
CA GLU A 214 -18.35 -11.98 -17.25
C GLU A 214 -16.99 -12.23 -17.92
N GLY A 215 -16.31 -13.30 -17.51
CA GLY A 215 -15.03 -13.72 -18.09
C GLY A 215 -13.79 -13.32 -17.30
N TRP A 216 -13.94 -12.75 -16.09
CA TRP A 216 -12.83 -12.59 -15.16
C TRP A 216 -12.74 -13.80 -14.23
N ASP A 217 -11.51 -14.27 -13.97
CA ASP A 217 -11.27 -15.46 -13.14
C ASP A 217 -11.28 -15.17 -11.63
N GLY A 218 -11.41 -13.91 -11.24
CA GLY A 218 -11.43 -13.48 -9.84
C GLY A 218 -10.06 -13.23 -9.21
N ARG A 219 -8.97 -13.24 -9.97
CA ARG A 219 -7.64 -12.92 -9.41
C ARG A 219 -7.56 -11.47 -8.92
N LEU A 220 -6.72 -11.25 -7.91
CA LEU A 220 -6.45 -9.95 -7.30
C LEU A 220 -4.96 -9.62 -7.41
N LEU A 221 -4.64 -8.33 -7.31
CA LEU A 221 -3.26 -7.85 -7.15
C LEU A 221 -2.31 -8.33 -8.26
N HIS A 222 -2.86 -8.61 -9.44
CA HIS A 222 -2.16 -8.83 -10.70
C HIS A 222 -1.57 -7.53 -11.24
N SER A 223 -0.79 -7.61 -12.31
CA SER A 223 -0.48 -6.46 -13.15
C SER A 223 -1.45 -6.36 -14.32
N LEU A 224 -1.69 -5.13 -14.79
CA LEU A 224 -2.58 -4.83 -15.91
C LEU A 224 -1.87 -3.81 -16.81
N THR A 225 -1.27 -4.29 -17.90
CA THR A 225 -0.31 -3.53 -18.72
C THR A 225 -0.89 -3.27 -20.11
N PRO A 226 -1.34 -2.04 -20.43
CA PRO A 226 -1.70 -1.67 -21.79
C PRO A 226 -0.48 -1.83 -22.69
N LEU A 227 -0.65 -2.53 -23.80
CA LEU A 227 0.39 -2.75 -24.78
C LEU A 227 0.26 -1.78 -25.95
N SER A 228 1.38 -1.34 -26.50
CA SER A 228 1.44 -0.52 -27.71
C SER A 228 0.92 -1.27 -28.95
N GLU A 229 0.77 -0.53 -30.05
CA GLU A 229 0.38 -1.08 -31.36
C GLU A 229 -0.97 -1.80 -31.38
N GLY A 230 -1.87 -1.47 -30.44
CA GLY A 230 -3.19 -2.08 -30.36
C GLY A 230 -3.17 -3.57 -29.99
N ARG A 231 -2.08 -4.07 -29.40
CA ARG A 231 -1.91 -5.49 -29.03
C ARG A 231 -2.88 -5.94 -27.93
N GLY A 232 -3.45 -4.98 -27.18
CA GLY A 232 -4.41 -5.22 -26.11
C GLY A 232 -3.83 -4.84 -24.75
N VAL A 233 -4.32 -5.48 -23.69
CA VAL A 233 -3.85 -5.29 -22.32
C VAL A 233 -3.43 -6.64 -21.75
N LEU A 234 -2.16 -6.75 -21.36
CA LEU A 234 -1.61 -7.97 -20.77
C LEU A 234 -1.82 -7.99 -19.26
N VAL A 235 -2.33 -9.11 -18.77
CA VAL A 235 -2.50 -9.41 -17.35
C VAL A 235 -1.49 -10.47 -16.93
N LEU A 236 -0.67 -10.17 -15.93
CA LEU A 236 0.29 -11.13 -15.39
C LEU A 236 0.11 -11.34 -13.88
N GLY A 237 0.30 -12.59 -13.46
CA GLY A 237 0.30 -13.02 -12.06
C GLY A 237 -1.01 -12.70 -11.33
N GLY A 238 -0.89 -12.31 -10.07
CA GLY A 238 -2.02 -12.14 -9.15
C GLY A 238 -2.25 -13.37 -8.28
N ARG A 239 -3.33 -13.35 -7.51
CA ARG A 239 -3.66 -14.44 -6.58
C ARG A 239 -5.16 -14.61 -6.33
N PHE A 240 -5.53 -15.81 -5.88
CA PHE A 240 -6.84 -16.12 -5.32
C PHE A 240 -6.82 -16.11 -3.79
N SER A 241 -5.71 -16.45 -3.14
CA SER A 241 -5.52 -16.31 -1.69
C SER A 241 -4.03 -16.03 -1.41
N PRO A 242 -3.64 -15.58 -0.20
CA PRO A 242 -2.23 -15.35 0.11
C PRO A 242 -1.33 -16.59 -0.07
N SER A 243 -1.93 -17.79 -0.13
CA SER A 243 -1.25 -19.07 -0.39
C SER A 243 -1.53 -19.67 -1.77
N HIS A 244 -2.42 -19.08 -2.57
CA HIS A 244 -2.84 -19.60 -3.87
C HIS A 244 -2.64 -18.54 -4.97
N PRO A 245 -1.45 -18.46 -5.58
CA PRO A 245 -1.19 -17.60 -6.73
C PRO A 245 -2.07 -17.96 -7.94
N ALA A 246 -2.38 -16.96 -8.76
CA ALA A 246 -3.10 -17.17 -10.01
C ALA A 246 -2.13 -17.71 -11.06
N SER A 247 -2.61 -18.63 -11.90
CA SER A 247 -1.82 -19.24 -12.95
C SER A 247 -2.24 -18.76 -14.35
N GLY A 248 -1.27 -18.68 -15.24
CA GLY A 248 -1.42 -18.25 -16.62
C GLY A 248 -1.65 -16.73 -16.77
N ALA A 249 -1.16 -16.20 -17.88
CA ALA A 249 -1.39 -14.83 -18.27
C ALA A 249 -2.75 -14.69 -18.98
N LEU A 250 -3.35 -13.49 -18.93
CA LEU A 250 -4.54 -13.16 -19.71
C LEU A 250 -4.25 -12.01 -20.67
N MET A 251 -4.94 -11.98 -21.79
CA MET A 251 -4.96 -10.86 -22.73
C MET A 251 -6.37 -10.29 -22.79
N LEU A 252 -6.49 -8.98 -22.58
CA LEU A 252 -7.74 -8.24 -22.71
C LEU A 252 -7.72 -7.46 -24.03
N LYS A 253 -8.77 -7.60 -24.83
CA LYS A 253 -8.93 -6.86 -26.09
C LYS A 253 -10.28 -6.18 -26.15
N HIS A 254 -10.28 -4.89 -26.50
CA HIS A 254 -11.50 -4.15 -26.77
C HIS A 254 -12.05 -4.53 -28.14
N MET A 255 -13.33 -4.89 -28.20
CA MET A 255 -14.02 -5.25 -29.43
C MET A 255 -14.54 -4.00 -30.14
N SER A 256 -14.00 -3.72 -31.32
CA SER A 256 -14.36 -2.59 -32.17
C SER A 256 -15.88 -2.44 -32.35
N GLY A 257 -16.39 -1.22 -32.22
CA GLY A 257 -17.81 -0.91 -32.39
C GLY A 257 -18.72 -1.30 -31.21
N SER A 258 -18.15 -1.81 -30.11
CA SER A 258 -18.90 -2.15 -28.89
C SER A 258 -18.18 -1.62 -27.65
N CYS A 259 -18.81 -1.74 -26.47
CA CYS A 259 -18.12 -1.53 -25.20
C CYS A 259 -17.52 -2.84 -24.64
N SER A 260 -17.57 -3.95 -25.37
CA SER A 260 -17.18 -5.26 -24.84
C SER A 260 -15.67 -5.45 -24.83
N VAL A 261 -15.20 -6.17 -23.81
CA VAL A 261 -13.81 -6.60 -23.63
C VAL A 261 -13.78 -8.12 -23.67
N GLU A 262 -13.00 -8.68 -24.59
CA GLU A 262 -12.70 -10.11 -24.66
C GLU A 262 -11.51 -10.43 -23.74
N VAL A 263 -11.58 -11.55 -23.03
CA VAL A 263 -10.49 -12.09 -22.19
C VAL A 263 -10.03 -13.41 -22.78
N THR A 264 -8.75 -13.50 -23.13
CA THR A 264 -8.14 -14.72 -23.68
C THR A 264 -7.04 -15.24 -22.76
N GLN A 265 -7.04 -16.54 -22.47
CA GLN A 265 -5.93 -17.19 -21.76
C GLN A 265 -4.68 -17.21 -22.66
N MET A 266 -3.54 -16.81 -22.10
CA MET A 266 -2.26 -16.83 -22.77
C MET A 266 -1.37 -17.92 -22.16
N ASN A 267 -0.71 -18.70 -23.02
CA ASN A 267 0.27 -19.70 -22.58
C ASN A 267 1.68 -19.09 -22.64
N LEU A 268 2.10 -18.45 -21.55
CA LEU A 268 3.46 -17.94 -21.38
C LEU A 268 4.22 -18.86 -20.43
N GLN A 269 5.41 -19.32 -20.85
CA GLN A 269 6.26 -20.20 -20.07
C GLN A 269 7.66 -19.61 -19.88
N PRO A 270 8.19 -19.52 -18.64
CA PRO A 270 7.54 -19.93 -17.39
C PRO A 270 6.35 -19.04 -17.03
N ASP A 271 5.40 -19.62 -16.31
CA ASP A 271 4.32 -18.85 -15.69
C ASP A 271 4.85 -18.03 -14.50
N ILE A 272 4.23 -16.89 -14.20
CA ILE A 272 4.64 -16.05 -13.08
C ILE A 272 3.74 -16.26 -11.86
N GLN A 273 4.32 -16.79 -10.79
CA GLN A 273 3.60 -17.15 -9.56
C GLN A 273 3.82 -16.07 -8.49
N ARG A 274 3.41 -14.83 -8.81
CA ARG A 274 3.60 -13.63 -7.96
C ARG A 274 2.44 -12.64 -8.03
N TRP A 275 2.25 -11.86 -6.98
CA TRP A 275 1.27 -10.77 -6.89
C TRP A 275 1.90 -9.52 -6.28
N ARG A 276 1.19 -8.38 -6.31
CA ARG A 276 1.70 -7.07 -5.83
C ARG A 276 3.02 -6.63 -6.52
N HIS A 277 3.34 -7.22 -7.67
CA HIS A 277 4.41 -6.78 -8.56
C HIS A 277 3.89 -5.66 -9.47
N THR A 278 4.80 -5.03 -10.22
CA THR A 278 4.41 -4.21 -11.35
C THR A 278 4.89 -4.83 -12.66
N ALA A 279 4.19 -4.49 -13.73
CA ALA A 279 4.61 -4.78 -15.09
C ALA A 279 4.44 -3.50 -15.92
N THR A 280 5.39 -3.22 -16.81
CA THR A 280 5.41 -1.98 -17.58
C THR A 280 6.04 -2.25 -18.94
N GLU A 281 5.46 -1.69 -19.99
CA GLU A 281 6.07 -1.76 -21.31
C GLU A 281 7.31 -0.85 -21.40
N VAL A 282 8.42 -1.43 -21.82
CA VAL A 282 9.72 -0.78 -22.02
C VAL A 282 10.27 -1.12 -23.40
N HIS A 283 11.22 -0.35 -23.89
CA HIS A 283 11.80 -0.49 -25.22
C HIS A 283 13.32 -0.53 -25.14
N LEU A 284 13.93 -1.50 -25.81
CA LEU A 284 15.38 -1.65 -25.90
C LEU A 284 15.79 -1.83 -27.35
N SER A 285 16.58 -0.91 -27.91
CA SER A 285 16.90 -0.92 -29.35
C SER A 285 15.64 -1.08 -30.23
N ASP A 286 14.60 -0.30 -29.93
CA ASP A 286 13.26 -0.33 -30.57
C ASP A 286 12.48 -1.65 -30.42
N GLN A 287 13.01 -2.63 -29.70
CA GLN A 287 12.30 -3.86 -29.35
C GLN A 287 11.45 -3.63 -28.10
N PRO A 288 10.12 -3.85 -28.16
CA PRO A 288 9.22 -3.71 -27.03
C PRO A 288 9.23 -4.95 -26.13
N TYR A 289 9.28 -4.71 -24.83
CA TYR A 289 9.27 -5.71 -23.77
C TYR A 289 8.23 -5.34 -22.71
N VAL A 290 7.64 -6.34 -22.05
CA VAL A 290 7.01 -6.12 -20.74
C VAL A 290 8.05 -6.43 -19.68
N PHE A 291 8.43 -5.41 -18.94
CA PHE A 291 9.32 -5.47 -17.80
C PHE A 291 8.53 -5.70 -16.51
N VAL A 292 8.85 -6.77 -15.80
CA VAL A 292 8.26 -7.12 -14.49
C VAL A 292 9.30 -6.93 -13.40
N PHE A 293 8.93 -6.26 -12.31
CA PHE A 293 9.78 -6.07 -11.15
C PHE A 293 9.08 -6.41 -9.84
N GLY A 294 9.83 -7.03 -8.94
CA GLY A 294 9.45 -7.26 -7.55
C GLY A 294 8.14 -8.04 -7.37
N GLY A 295 7.36 -7.62 -6.38
CA GLY A 295 6.17 -8.31 -5.91
C GLY A 295 6.48 -9.34 -4.82
N ARG A 296 5.53 -10.24 -4.60
CA ARG A 296 5.58 -11.25 -3.54
C ARG A 296 5.17 -12.61 -4.09
N SER A 297 5.72 -13.68 -3.52
CA SER A 297 5.30 -15.06 -3.73
C SER A 297 4.84 -15.71 -2.42
N VAL A 298 4.45 -16.99 -2.49
CA VAL A 298 4.11 -17.78 -1.31
C VAL A 298 5.31 -17.90 -0.35
N SER A 299 6.51 -18.07 -0.90
CA SER A 299 7.74 -18.31 -0.13
C SER A 299 8.56 -17.06 0.17
N THR A 300 8.37 -15.98 -0.60
CA THR A 300 9.23 -14.80 -0.54
C THR A 300 8.42 -13.54 -0.32
N LEU A 301 8.65 -12.90 0.82
CA LEU A 301 8.02 -11.66 1.27
C LEU A 301 8.03 -10.52 0.24
N ALA A 302 9.21 -10.24 -0.30
CA ALA A 302 9.38 -9.26 -1.35
C ALA A 302 10.49 -9.73 -2.31
N LEU A 303 10.21 -9.62 -3.60
CA LEU A 303 11.09 -10.03 -4.68
C LEU A 303 11.91 -8.83 -5.18
N GLN A 304 13.10 -9.09 -5.70
CA GLN A 304 14.02 -8.09 -6.27
C GLN A 304 14.34 -8.34 -7.75
N ASP A 305 13.92 -9.50 -8.27
CA ASP A 305 14.27 -9.93 -9.61
C ASP A 305 13.52 -9.15 -10.68
N THR A 306 14.10 -9.18 -11.88
CA THR A 306 13.57 -8.56 -13.09
C THR A 306 13.26 -9.64 -14.10
N MET A 307 12.11 -9.54 -14.78
CA MET A 307 11.78 -10.42 -15.91
C MET A 307 11.39 -9.57 -17.13
N PHE A 308 11.75 -10.05 -18.32
CA PHE A 308 11.47 -9.36 -19.58
C PHE A 308 10.73 -10.29 -20.54
N LEU A 309 9.50 -9.94 -20.88
CA LEU A 309 8.72 -10.64 -21.91
C LEU A 309 8.87 -9.90 -23.23
N CYS A 310 9.50 -10.54 -24.21
CA CYS A 310 9.65 -10.00 -25.56
C CYS A 310 8.29 -10.01 -26.27
N LEU A 311 7.76 -8.83 -26.61
CA LEU A 311 6.39 -8.72 -27.16
C LEU A 311 6.28 -9.20 -28.62
N HIS A 312 7.37 -9.24 -29.37
CA HIS A 312 7.37 -9.82 -30.72
C HIS A 312 7.35 -11.35 -30.70
N LYS A 313 8.12 -11.97 -29.80
CA LYS A 313 8.22 -13.43 -29.71
C LYS A 313 7.20 -14.04 -28.73
N MET A 314 6.58 -13.21 -27.90
CA MET A 314 5.75 -13.63 -26.76
C MET A 314 6.45 -14.66 -25.87
N SER A 315 7.75 -14.46 -25.63
CA SER A 315 8.60 -15.34 -24.83
C SER A 315 9.46 -14.55 -23.86
N TRP A 316 9.73 -15.14 -22.69
CA TRP A 316 10.65 -14.54 -21.72
C TRP A 316 12.08 -14.58 -22.25
N GLU A 317 12.80 -13.46 -22.12
CA GLU A 317 14.18 -13.32 -22.57
C GLU A 317 15.08 -12.82 -21.43
N GLN A 318 16.34 -13.22 -21.51
CA GLN A 318 17.39 -12.66 -20.66
C GLN A 318 17.81 -11.31 -21.25
N VAL A 319 17.65 -10.25 -20.48
CA VAL A 319 18.08 -8.90 -20.85
C VAL A 319 19.11 -8.45 -19.84
N GLN A 320 20.22 -7.91 -20.32
CA GLN A 320 21.26 -7.40 -19.44
C GLN A 320 20.75 -6.14 -18.72
N VAL A 321 20.85 -6.15 -17.39
CA VAL A 321 20.57 -5.00 -16.53
C VAL A 321 21.78 -4.75 -15.64
N ILE A 322 22.28 -3.52 -15.65
CA ILE A 322 23.44 -3.09 -14.85
C ILE A 322 23.07 -1.98 -13.86
N GLY A 323 24.00 -1.62 -12.99
CA GLY A 323 23.82 -0.57 -11.99
C GLY A 323 23.27 -1.09 -10.66
N CYS A 324 22.88 -0.17 -9.78
CA CYS A 324 22.38 -0.48 -8.45
C CYS A 324 20.92 -0.93 -8.50
N THR A 325 20.67 -2.23 -8.43
CA THR A 325 19.31 -2.79 -8.39
C THR A 325 18.53 -2.25 -7.19
N PRO A 326 17.29 -1.79 -7.37
CA PRO A 326 16.45 -1.33 -6.26
C PRO A 326 16.22 -2.44 -5.25
N SER A 327 16.02 -2.08 -3.98
CA SER A 327 15.71 -3.05 -2.92
C SER A 327 14.47 -3.90 -3.25
N ALA A 328 14.49 -5.16 -2.80
CA ALA A 328 13.34 -6.06 -2.89
C ALA A 328 12.08 -5.38 -2.35
N ARG A 329 10.97 -5.43 -3.09
CA ARG A 329 9.72 -4.75 -2.68
C ARG A 329 8.49 -5.31 -3.37
N HIS A 330 7.34 -5.14 -2.71
CA HIS A 330 6.02 -5.36 -3.31
C HIS A 330 5.15 -4.11 -3.13
N SER A 331 3.96 -4.08 -3.74
CA SER A 331 3.02 -2.96 -3.66
C SER A 331 3.59 -1.62 -4.15
N HIS A 332 4.66 -1.63 -4.93
CA HIS A 332 5.19 -0.42 -5.56
C HIS A 332 4.36 -0.06 -6.80
N SER A 333 4.58 1.15 -7.31
CA SER A 333 4.01 1.59 -8.58
C SER A 333 5.09 1.73 -9.64
N SER A 334 4.73 1.51 -10.90
CA SER A 334 5.62 1.79 -12.03
C SER A 334 4.88 2.33 -13.24
N CYS A 335 5.59 3.09 -14.06
CA CYS A 335 5.12 3.59 -15.35
C CYS A 335 6.27 3.66 -16.36
N SER A 336 5.93 3.70 -17.65
CA SER A 336 6.93 3.82 -18.71
C SER A 336 7.49 5.25 -18.76
N TRP A 337 8.78 5.38 -19.04
CA TRP A 337 9.45 6.67 -19.17
C TRP A 337 10.67 6.59 -20.08
N LYS A 338 10.65 7.34 -21.19
CA LYS A 338 11.75 7.42 -22.17
C LYS A 338 12.29 6.05 -22.62
N GLY A 339 11.39 5.13 -22.94
CA GLY A 339 11.72 3.74 -23.32
C GLY A 339 12.10 2.84 -22.14
N GLY A 340 12.22 3.39 -20.93
CA GLY A 340 12.47 2.65 -19.70
C GLY A 340 11.25 2.62 -18.78
N ALA A 341 11.51 2.42 -17.49
CA ALA A 341 10.48 2.44 -16.44
C ALA A 341 10.91 3.30 -15.24
N VAL A 342 9.93 3.92 -14.59
CA VAL A 342 10.07 4.53 -13.27
C VAL A 342 9.41 3.60 -12.26
N ILE A 343 10.06 3.32 -11.14
CA ILE A 343 9.51 2.60 -10.00
C ILE A 343 9.55 3.52 -8.78
N SER A 344 8.47 3.54 -8.00
CA SER A 344 8.42 4.30 -6.75
C SER A 344 7.55 3.60 -5.71
N GLY A 345 7.86 3.85 -4.43
CA GLY A 345 7.07 3.33 -3.32
C GLY A 345 7.26 1.83 -3.09
N GLY A 346 6.26 1.24 -2.44
CA GLY A 346 6.19 -0.17 -2.10
C GLY A 346 6.79 -0.52 -0.74
N LEU A 347 6.49 -1.71 -0.26
CA LEU A 347 6.92 -2.22 1.04
C LEU A 347 8.15 -3.13 0.86
N LEU A 348 9.17 -2.89 1.68
CA LEU A 348 10.39 -3.68 1.81
C LEU A 348 10.13 -4.96 2.63
N PRO A 349 11.04 -5.95 2.64
CA PRO A 349 10.93 -7.14 3.51
C PRO A 349 10.77 -6.81 4.99
N SER A 350 11.28 -5.66 5.44
CA SER A 350 11.13 -5.18 6.81
C SER A 350 9.73 -4.66 7.14
N GLY A 351 8.84 -4.53 6.15
CA GLY A 351 7.53 -3.87 6.27
C GLY A 351 7.59 -2.34 6.17
N LEU A 352 8.78 -1.77 5.99
CA LEU A 352 8.93 -0.33 5.79
C LEU A 352 8.53 0.08 4.37
N PRO A 353 7.80 1.19 4.19
CA PRO A 353 7.56 1.73 2.88
C PRO A 353 8.85 2.39 2.34
N SER A 354 9.08 2.24 1.04
CA SER A 354 10.26 2.77 0.37
C SER A 354 10.01 4.18 -0.16
N GLY A 355 10.86 5.13 0.23
CA GLY A 355 10.88 6.48 -0.34
C GLY A 355 11.71 6.60 -1.62
N SER A 356 12.27 5.49 -2.14
CA SER A 356 13.13 5.55 -3.32
C SER A 356 12.32 5.72 -4.61
N ILE A 357 12.90 6.49 -5.54
CA ILE A 357 12.49 6.54 -6.94
C ILE A 357 13.62 5.96 -7.77
N ASP A 358 13.32 4.91 -8.52
CA ASP A 358 14.30 4.14 -9.28
C ASP A 358 13.93 4.15 -10.76
N LEU A 359 14.91 4.43 -11.62
CA LEU A 359 14.77 4.49 -13.07
C LEU A 359 15.47 3.30 -13.70
N LEU A 360 14.75 2.54 -14.52
CA LEU A 360 15.32 1.60 -15.46
C LEU A 360 15.51 2.33 -16.79
N VAL A 361 16.74 2.58 -17.22
CA VAL A 361 17.06 3.41 -18.40
C VAL A 361 17.65 2.56 -19.52
N PRO A 362 17.11 2.60 -20.76
CA PRO A 362 17.71 1.90 -21.90
C PRO A 362 19.05 2.54 -22.29
N CYS A 363 20.07 1.72 -22.50
CA CYS A 363 21.45 2.11 -22.80
C CYS A 363 21.98 1.30 -24.00
N GLY A 364 21.47 1.59 -25.19
CA GLY A 364 21.79 0.82 -26.40
C GLY A 364 21.22 -0.59 -26.33
N SER A 365 22.07 -1.57 -25.97
CA SER A 365 21.76 -3.01 -25.94
C SER A 365 21.44 -3.58 -24.55
N HIS A 366 21.43 -2.77 -23.49
CA HIS A 366 21.11 -3.18 -22.13
C HIS A 366 20.29 -2.11 -21.40
N PHE A 367 19.76 -2.43 -20.21
CA PHE A 367 19.20 -1.44 -19.30
C PHE A 367 20.17 -1.12 -18.14
N SER A 368 20.08 0.09 -17.60
CA SER A 368 20.82 0.50 -16.41
C SER A 368 19.86 1.05 -15.35
N TRP A 369 20.03 0.61 -14.11
CA TRP A 369 19.39 1.23 -12.96
C TRP A 369 20.03 2.58 -12.63
N ARG A 370 19.20 3.56 -12.26
CA ARG A 370 19.60 4.84 -11.69
C ARG A 370 18.61 5.24 -10.61
N GLN A 371 19.08 5.54 -9.41
CA GLN A 371 18.24 6.12 -8.38
C GLN A 371 18.08 7.63 -8.62
N LEU A 372 16.86 8.14 -8.47
CA LEU A 372 16.56 9.57 -8.56
C LEU A 372 16.42 10.15 -7.15
N GLU A 373 17.21 11.18 -6.86
CA GLU A 373 17.11 11.93 -5.62
C GLU A 373 16.08 13.05 -5.77
N THR A 374 15.22 13.21 -4.77
CA THR A 374 14.23 14.28 -4.71
C THR A 374 14.57 15.25 -3.59
N SER A 375 14.24 16.52 -3.77
CA SER A 375 14.34 17.55 -2.74
C SER A 375 13.00 18.28 -2.61
N PRO A 376 12.24 18.10 -1.51
CA PRO A 376 12.56 17.22 -0.37
C PRO A 376 12.51 15.73 -0.75
N SER A 377 13.03 14.88 0.13
CA SER A 377 12.90 13.42 0.01
C SER A 377 11.43 13.03 -0.15
N LEU A 378 11.16 12.02 -0.98
CA LEU A 378 9.81 11.52 -1.17
C LEU A 378 9.33 10.84 0.11
N THR A 379 8.28 11.39 0.73
CA THR A 379 7.58 10.71 1.82
C THR A 379 6.81 9.52 1.25
N PRO A 380 7.13 8.28 1.67
CA PRO A 380 6.38 7.10 1.26
C PRO A 380 4.93 7.23 1.74
N ARG A 381 3.95 6.88 0.90
CA ARG A 381 2.53 6.84 1.25
C ARG A 381 1.98 5.43 1.19
#